data_AF-A0A6V8KZ54-F1
#
_entry.id   AF-A0A6V8KZ54-F1
#
_cell.length_a   1.000
_cell.length_b   1.000
_cell.length_c   1.000
_cell.angle_alpha   90.00
_cell.angle_beta   90.00
_cell.angle_gamma   90.00
#
_symmetry.space_group_name_H-M   'P 1'
#
loop_
_entity.id
_entity.type
_entity.pdbx_description
1 polymer ?
#
loop_
_entity_poly.entity_id
_entity_poly.type
_entity_poly.pdbx_seq_one_letter_code
_entity_poly.pdbx_strand_id
1 'polypeptide(L)'
;MTAPAVTLPQGDLRLLETDVAQRLLHGKELARLAYVAADGTPRVLPVMFHWNGEQIVVSSFAGALKNNAIRARPAVAFTIDTNSHPRRSC
;
A
#
# COMPACT_ATOMS: atom_id res chain seq x y z
N MET A 1 22.22 -5.68 17.66
CA MET A 1 22.28 -4.22 17.89
C MET A 1 20.96 -3.65 17.41
N THR A 2 20.00 -3.50 18.32
CA THR A 2 18.62 -3.10 17.99
C THR A 2 18.61 -1.59 17.78
N ALA A 3 18.23 -1.13 16.58
CA ALA A 3 18.06 0.30 16.31
C ALA A 3 17.00 0.88 17.28
N PRO A 4 17.19 2.11 17.79
CA PRO A 4 16.18 2.76 18.62
C PRO A 4 14.88 2.91 17.83
N ALA A 5 13.75 2.55 18.42
CA ALA A 5 12.43 2.74 17.83
C ALA A 5 12.18 4.24 17.68
N VAL A 6 12.23 4.74 16.43
CA VAL A 6 11.88 6.13 16.14
C VAL A 6 10.37 6.26 16.33
N THR A 7 9.94 6.90 17.43
CA THR A 7 8.52 7.17 17.66
C THR A 7 8.09 8.38 16.81
N LEU A 8 7.79 8.14 15.54
CA LEU A 8 7.18 9.12 14.65
C LEU A 8 5.65 9.11 14.83
N PRO A 9 4.97 10.26 14.75
CA PRO A 9 3.52 10.30 14.83
C PRO A 9 2.88 9.63 13.60
N GLN A 10 1.70 9.05 13.79
CA GLN A 10 0.94 8.46 12.69
C GLN A 10 0.68 9.52 11.59
N GLY A 11 0.97 9.14 10.33
CA GLY A 11 0.81 10.01 9.17
C GLY A 11 2.04 10.85 8.82
N ASP A 12 3.12 10.79 9.62
CA ASP A 12 4.40 11.40 9.25
C ASP A 12 5.05 10.64 8.08
N LEU A 13 5.37 11.33 6.98
CA LEU A 13 5.98 10.71 5.80
C LEU A 13 7.34 10.07 6.09
N ARG A 14 8.06 10.53 7.12
CA ARG A 14 9.32 9.91 7.56
C ARG A 14 9.14 8.47 8.01
N LEU A 15 7.92 8.03 8.31
CA LEU A 15 7.60 6.62 8.57
C LEU A 15 7.94 5.72 7.37
N LEU A 16 7.91 6.25 6.14
CA LEU A 16 8.30 5.51 4.93
C LEU A 16 9.79 5.17 4.89
N GLU A 17 10.63 5.90 5.62
CA GLU A 17 12.09 5.66 5.71
C GLU A 17 12.46 4.60 6.74
N THR A 18 11.49 4.10 7.50
CA THR A 18 11.77 3.06 8.50
C THR A 18 12.14 1.74 7.84
N ASP A 19 12.99 0.95 8.51
CA ASP A 19 13.39 -0.38 8.03
C ASP A 19 12.20 -1.28 7.69
N VAL A 20 11.10 -1.18 8.46
CA VAL A 20 9.89 -1.95 8.22
C VAL A 20 9.17 -1.49 6.96
N ALA A 21 9.01 -0.18 6.75
CA ALA A 21 8.36 0.35 5.55
C ALA A 21 9.18 0.04 4.30
N GLN A 22 10.50 0.26 4.33
CA GLN A 22 11.39 -0.03 3.21
C GLN A 22 11.37 -1.53 2.83
N ARG A 23 11.34 -2.43 3.82
CA ARG A 23 11.20 -3.87 3.56
C ARG A 23 9.88 -4.23 2.88
N LEU A 24 8.78 -3.60 3.28
CA LEU A 24 7.47 -3.82 2.67
C LEU A 24 7.37 -3.21 1.26
N LEU A 25 7.88 -1.99 1.07
CA LEU A 25 7.88 -1.29 -0.23
C LEU A 25 8.72 -2.00 -1.29
N HIS A 26 9.83 -2.62 -0.88
CA HIS A 26 10.70 -3.41 -1.75
C HIS A 26 10.44 -4.93 -1.67
N GLY A 27 9.35 -5.32 -1.02
CA GLY A 27 8.91 -6.70 -0.84
C GLY A 27 8.35 -7.33 -2.12
N LYS A 28 7.96 -8.61 -2.02
CA LYS A 28 7.29 -9.37 -3.11
C LYS A 28 5.81 -9.63 -2.80
N GLU A 29 5.33 -9.12 -1.68
CA GLU A 29 3.98 -9.24 -1.19
C GLU A 29 3.02 -8.48 -2.09
N LEU A 30 1.84 -9.05 -2.32
CA LEU A 30 0.75 -8.32 -2.95
C LEU A 30 0.21 -7.27 -2.00
N ALA A 31 0.04 -6.05 -2.49
CA ALA A 31 -0.69 -5.03 -1.75
C ALA A 31 -2.20 -5.24 -1.88
N ARG A 32 -2.95 -4.77 -0.89
CA ARG A 32 -4.41 -4.71 -0.93
C ARG A 32 -4.82 -3.28 -1.26
N LEU A 33 -5.47 -3.10 -2.41
CA LEU A 33 -6.00 -1.83 -2.86
C LEU A 33 -7.51 -1.78 -2.61
N ALA A 34 -7.92 -0.87 -1.73
CA ALA A 34 -9.32 -0.57 -1.46
C ALA A 34 -9.76 0.67 -2.24
N TYR A 35 -10.90 0.58 -2.92
CA TYR A 35 -11.49 1.67 -3.70
C TYR A 35 -13.02 1.59 -3.67
N VAL A 36 -13.68 2.68 -4.09
CA VAL A 36 -15.13 2.73 -4.22
C VAL A 36 -15.54 2.41 -5.67
N ALA A 37 -16.25 1.31 -5.87
CA ALA A 37 -16.72 0.88 -7.18
C ALA A 37 -17.88 1.75 -7.68
N ALA A 38 -18.15 1.77 -9.00
CA ALA A 38 -19.11 2.67 -9.65
C ALA A 38 -20.49 2.71 -8.96
N ASP A 39 -20.93 1.58 -8.40
CA ASP A 39 -22.17 1.41 -7.63
C ASP A 39 -22.15 2.06 -6.21
N GLY A 40 -21.05 2.70 -5.81
CA GLY A 40 -20.90 3.38 -4.52
C GLY A 40 -20.36 2.49 -3.39
N THR A 41 -20.12 1.21 -3.64
CA THR A 41 -19.77 0.26 -2.58
C THR A 41 -18.26 -0.07 -2.56
N PRO A 42 -17.67 -0.43 -1.41
CA PRO A 42 -16.23 -0.62 -1.27
C PRO A 42 -15.77 -1.98 -1.80
N ARG A 43 -14.66 -2.01 -2.55
CA ARG A 43 -14.02 -3.21 -3.14
C ARG A 43 -12.56 -3.26 -2.69
N VAL A 44 -12.07 -4.45 -2.34
CA VAL A 44 -10.66 -4.69 -2.01
C VAL A 44 -10.13 -5.77 -2.94
N LEU A 45 -9.02 -5.51 -3.61
CA LEU A 45 -8.38 -6.49 -4.49
C LEU A 45 -6.86 -6.50 -4.31
N PRO A 46 -6.22 -7.67 -4.47
CA PRO A 46 -4.77 -7.77 -4.45
C PRO A 46 -4.17 -7.16 -5.73
N VAL A 47 -3.07 -6.42 -5.59
CA VAL A 47 -2.30 -5.83 -6.70
C VAL A 47 -0.81 -6.08 -6.54
N MET A 48 -0.15 -6.39 -7.66
CA MET A 48 1.28 -6.15 -7.78
C MET A 48 1.51 -4.63 -7.88
N PHE A 49 2.59 -4.15 -7.29
CA PHE A 49 2.99 -2.75 -7.36
C PHE A 49 4.50 -2.62 -7.54
N HIS A 50 4.93 -1.43 -7.92
CA HIS A 50 6.33 -1.04 -7.98
C HIS A 50 6.53 0.26 -7.20
N TRP A 51 7.47 0.27 -6.26
CA TRP A 51 7.94 1.48 -5.59
C TRP A 51 9.14 2.05 -6.33
N ASN A 52 9.05 3.30 -6.79
CA ASN A 52 10.12 3.98 -7.53
C ASN A 52 10.92 5.00 -6.67
N GLY A 53 10.66 5.05 -5.36
CA GLY A 53 11.24 6.04 -4.45
C GLY A 53 10.33 7.23 -4.12
N GLU A 54 9.24 7.41 -4.87
CA GLU A 54 8.30 8.52 -4.66
C GLU A 54 6.83 8.09 -4.79
N GLN A 55 6.56 7.13 -5.68
CA GLN A 55 5.23 6.71 -6.07
C GLN A 55 5.06 5.19 -5.99
N ILE A 56 3.84 4.78 -5.66
CA ILE A 56 3.36 3.42 -5.84
C ILE A 56 2.75 3.31 -7.22
N VAL A 57 3.41 2.57 -8.11
CA VAL A 57 2.96 2.33 -9.48
C VAL A 57 2.25 0.98 -9.53
N VAL A 58 0.98 0.98 -9.96
CA VAL A 58 0.16 -0.22 -10.13
C VAL A 58 -0.14 -0.43 -11.60
N SER A 59 0.38 -1.51 -12.17
CA SER A 59 0.09 -1.89 -13.55
C SER A 59 -1.29 -2.55 -13.65
N SER A 60 -2.10 -2.15 -14.62
CA SER A 60 -3.41 -2.75 -14.88
C SER A 60 -3.75 -2.75 -16.37
N PHE A 61 -4.56 -3.70 -16.80
CA PHE A 61 -5.11 -3.72 -18.16
C PHE A 61 -5.99 -2.48 -18.41
N ALA A 62 -5.89 -1.90 -19.60
CA ALA A 62 -6.54 -0.63 -19.93
C ALA A 62 -8.07 -0.64 -19.70
N GLY A 63 -8.74 -1.78 -19.93
CA GLY A 63 -10.19 -1.96 -19.73
C GLY A 63 -10.64 -2.39 -18.34
N ALA A 64 -9.75 -2.41 -17.34
CA ALA A 64 -10.13 -2.86 -16.00
C ALA A 64 -11.15 -1.90 -15.35
N LEU A 65 -12.29 -2.44 -14.89
CA LEU A 65 -13.36 -1.65 -14.26
C LEU A 65 -12.87 -0.79 -13.09
N LYS A 66 -11.87 -1.27 -12.33
CA LYS A 66 -11.25 -0.54 -11.23
C LYS A 66 -10.60 0.77 -11.69
N ASN A 67 -10.01 0.81 -12.90
CA ASN A 67 -9.34 2.02 -13.40
C ASN A 67 -10.34 3.15 -13.61
N ASN A 68 -11.51 2.85 -14.17
CA ASN A 68 -12.57 3.84 -14.38
C ASN A 68 -13.13 4.33 -13.03
N ALA A 69 -13.37 3.41 -12.10
CA ALA A 69 -13.86 3.75 -10.76
C ALA A 69 -12.87 4.63 -9.98
N ILE A 70 -11.57 4.30 -10.01
CA ILE A 70 -10.51 5.07 -9.33
C ILE A 70 -10.30 6.43 -9.98
N ARG A 71 -10.36 6.53 -11.32
CA ARG A 71 -10.29 7.83 -12.01
C ARG A 71 -11.45 8.76 -11.62
N ALA A 72 -12.65 8.21 -11.47
CA ALA A 72 -13.81 8.98 -11.04
C ALA A 72 -13.77 9.36 -9.54
N ARG A 73 -13.19 8.50 -8.69
CA ARG A 73 -13.02 8.73 -7.25
C ARG A 73 -11.60 8.32 -6.83
N PRO A 74 -10.65 9.26 -6.83
CA PRO A 74 -9.23 8.96 -6.65
C PRO A 74 -8.84 8.60 -5.20
N ALA A 75 -9.73 8.84 -4.24
CA ALA A 75 -9.50 8.43 -2.85
C ALA A 75 -9.49 6.90 -2.74
N VAL A 76 -8.34 6.35 -2.37
CA VAL A 76 -8.10 4.92 -2.21
C VAL A 76 -7.33 4.66 -0.91
N ALA A 77 -7.39 3.43 -0.41
CA ALA A 77 -6.50 2.97 0.64
C ALA A 77 -5.61 1.84 0.11
N PHE A 78 -4.34 1.86 0.48
CA PHE A 78 -3.34 0.91 0.02
C PHE A 78 -2.62 0.31 1.23
N THR A 79 -2.65 -1.02 1.35
CA THR A 79 -2.04 -1.73 2.48
C THR A 79 -1.05 -2.76 1.97
N ILE A 80 0.16 -2.74 2.51
CA ILE A 80 1.15 -3.81 2.33
C ILE A 80 1.34 -4.44 3.72
N ASP A 81 1.20 -5.75 3.81
CA ASP A 81 1.46 -6.51 5.02
C ASP A 81 1.99 -7.89 4.67
N THR A 82 2.66 -8.51 5.64
CA THR A 82 3.18 -9.86 5.53
C THR A 82 2.27 -10.84 6.27
N ASN A 83 2.08 -12.03 5.70
CA ASN A 83 1.32 -13.10 6.34
C ASN A 83 2.18 -13.93 7.33
N SER A 84 3.45 -13.56 7.54
CA SER A 84 4.39 -14.27 8.41
C SER A 84 4.20 -13.91 9.89
N HIS A 85 4.14 -14.95 10.72
CA HIS A 85 4.15 -14.86 12.18
C HIS A 85 5.61 -14.85 12.68
N PRO A 86 6.03 -14.06 13.69
CA PRO A 86 5.26 -13.14 14.53
C PRO A 86 5.25 -11.70 13.99
N ARG A 87 4.13 -10.99 14.22
CA ARG A 87 3.98 -9.57 13.90
C ARG A 87 5.05 -8.80 14.67
N ARG A 88 6.07 -8.28 13.98
CA ARG A 88 6.97 -7.31 14.59
C ARG A 88 6.18 -6.03 14.76
N SER A 89 5.84 -5.72 16.01
CA SER A 89 5.19 -4.46 16.37
C SER A 89 6.10 -3.29 16.00
N CYS A 90 5.44 -2.18 15.62
CA CYS A 90 6.06 -0.87 15.40
C CYS A 90 6.94 -0.45 16.58
#